data_AF-A0A967C714-F1
#
_entry.id   AF-A0A967C714-F1
#
_cell.length_a   1.000
_cell.length_b   1.000
_cell.length_c   1.000
_cell.angle_alpha   90.00
_cell.angle_beta   90.00
_cell.angle_gamma   90.00
#
_symmetry.space_group_name_H-M   'P 1'
#
loop_
_entity.id
_entity.type
_entity.pdbx_description
1 polymer ?
#
loop_
_entity_poly.entity_id
_entity_poly.type
_entity_poly.pdbx_seq_one_letter_code
_entity_poly.pdbx_strand_id
1 'polypeptide(L)'
;MTTKGHKRRVGGIGWNIWRGLIGVAYLAAAIFNAMYTFSRSHELGGYAEGAWFPFLKDFMSDVFMPNGELFMSLVIVFEIAVGLLILSRGTYVDMGVGASVLWVLLVLPFLAWPYLLTNIMLALLQGVLFLRRYDTAIWDLGKHPQRRRGAPHPS
;
A
#
# COMPACT_ATOMS: atom_id res chain seq x y z
N MET A 1 -25.30 7.58 -24.92
CA MET A 1 -24.29 6.53 -24.67
C MET A 1 -24.15 6.34 -23.16
N THR A 2 -24.74 5.30 -22.60
CA THR A 2 -24.63 4.95 -21.17
C THR A 2 -23.52 3.90 -21.00
N THR A 3 -22.34 4.34 -20.55
CA THR A 3 -21.28 3.43 -20.12
C THR A 3 -21.81 2.57 -18.97
N LYS A 4 -21.97 1.27 -19.19
CA LYS A 4 -22.24 0.28 -18.13
C LYS A 4 -21.07 0.34 -17.12
N GLY A 5 -21.21 1.16 -16.10
CA GLY A 5 -20.23 1.29 -15.03
C GLY A 5 -20.05 -0.08 -14.36
N HIS A 6 -18.85 -0.64 -14.45
CA HIS A 6 -18.51 -1.90 -13.81
C HIS A 6 -18.67 -1.73 -12.28
N LYS A 7 -19.77 -2.24 -11.72
CA LYS A 7 -20.02 -2.18 -10.27
C LYS A 7 -19.06 -3.15 -9.57
N ARG A 8 -18.03 -2.61 -8.91
CA ARG A 8 -17.14 -3.40 -8.05
C ARG A 8 -17.93 -4.11 -6.96
N ARG A 9 -17.55 -5.36 -6.65
CA ARG A 9 -18.19 -6.16 -5.59
C ARG A 9 -17.75 -5.67 -4.21
N VAL A 10 -18.68 -5.58 -3.26
CA VAL A 10 -18.40 -5.23 -1.85
C VAL A 10 -17.60 -6.36 -1.19
N GLY A 11 -16.54 -6.00 -0.46
CA GLY A 11 -15.69 -6.92 0.27
C GLY A 11 -16.38 -7.50 1.50
N GLY A 12 -16.45 -8.83 1.60
CA GLY A 12 -16.87 -9.55 2.80
C GLY A 12 -15.88 -9.43 3.98
N ILE A 13 -16.09 -10.19 5.05
CA ILE A 13 -15.26 -10.10 6.27
C ILE A 13 -13.80 -10.47 6.01
N GLY A 14 -13.54 -11.54 5.26
CA GLY A 14 -12.17 -11.96 4.91
C GLY A 14 -11.41 -10.89 4.13
N TRP A 15 -12.08 -10.17 3.22
CA TRP A 15 -11.48 -9.06 2.48
C TRP A 15 -11.15 -7.87 3.37
N ASN A 16 -11.96 -7.61 4.39
CA ASN A 16 -11.68 -6.56 5.36
C ASN A 16 -10.51 -6.93 6.29
N ILE A 17 -10.40 -8.19 6.69
CA ILE A 17 -9.24 -8.71 7.44
C ILE A 17 -7.98 -8.55 6.58
N TRP A 18 -8.01 -9.01 5.33
CA TRP A 18 -6.86 -8.90 4.41
C TRP A 18 -6.43 -7.45 4.21
N ARG A 19 -7.37 -6.55 3.93
CA ARG A 19 -7.12 -5.11 3.86
C ARG A 19 -6.48 -4.58 5.15
N GLY A 20 -6.98 -5.01 6.31
CA GLY A 20 -6.45 -4.59 7.60
C GLY A 20 -5.01 -5.03 7.83
N LEU A 21 -4.69 -6.26 7.45
CA LEU A 21 -3.31 -6.75 7.50
C LEU A 21 -2.38 -5.89 6.64
N ILE A 22 -2.80 -5.51 5.43
CA ILE A 22 -2.00 -4.62 4.57
C ILE A 22 -1.84 -3.24 5.22
N GLY A 23 -2.92 -2.64 5.73
CA GLY A 23 -2.85 -1.33 6.39
C GLY A 23 -1.90 -1.33 7.60
N VAL A 24 -1.99 -2.35 8.45
CA VAL A 24 -1.09 -2.55 9.59
C VAL A 24 0.35 -2.80 9.14
N ALA A 25 0.56 -3.57 8.07
CA ALA A 25 1.90 -3.82 7.53
C ALA A 25 2.58 -2.51 7.06
N TYR A 26 1.84 -1.60 6.43
CA TYR A 26 2.37 -0.27 6.08
C TYR A 26 2.76 0.56 7.31
N LEU A 27 1.94 0.55 8.36
CA LEU A 27 2.28 1.24 9.62
C LEU A 27 3.50 0.61 10.30
N ALA A 28 3.61 -0.72 10.29
CA ALA A 28 4.76 -1.43 10.82
C ALA A 28 6.04 -1.13 10.01
N ALA A 29 5.94 -1.06 8.69
CA ALA A 29 7.04 -0.65 7.82
C ALA A 29 7.50 0.79 8.11
N ALA A 30 6.55 1.71 8.32
CA ALA A 30 6.88 3.08 8.70
C ALA A 30 7.65 3.15 10.02
N ILE A 31 7.23 2.38 11.03
CA ILE A 31 7.92 2.29 12.32
C ILE A 31 9.33 1.71 12.13
N PHE A 32 9.46 0.62 11.37
CA PHE A 32 10.75 0.02 11.06
C PHE A 32 11.67 1.03 10.35
N ASN A 33 11.17 1.74 9.35
CA ASN A 33 11.92 2.76 8.63
C ASN A 33 12.32 3.93 9.52
N ALA A 34 11.44 4.40 10.41
CA ALA A 34 11.76 5.47 11.35
C ALA A 34 12.82 5.06 12.39
N MET A 35 12.74 3.83 12.90
CA MET A 35 13.63 3.36 13.97
C MET A 35 14.97 2.83 13.47
N TYR A 36 15.00 2.25 12.27
CA TYR A 36 16.16 1.51 11.78
C TYR A 36 16.71 2.09 10.47
N THR A 37 15.89 2.18 9.42
CA THR A 37 16.37 2.53 8.07
C THR A 37 16.79 3.99 7.98
N PHE A 38 16.10 4.90 8.67
CA PHE A 38 16.36 6.33 8.61
C PHE A 38 17.79 6.70 9.02
N SER A 39 18.28 6.18 10.15
CA SER A 39 19.66 6.44 10.62
C SER A 39 20.73 5.71 9.78
N ARG A 40 20.31 4.79 8.93
CA ARG A 40 21.15 3.97 8.04
C ARG A 40 20.88 4.26 6.57
N SER A 41 20.34 5.43 6.25
CA SER A 41 20.01 5.76 4.85
C SER A 41 21.22 5.71 3.92
N HIS A 42 22.42 5.91 4.46
CA HIS A 42 23.70 5.78 3.74
C HIS A 42 24.10 4.33 3.41
N GLU A 43 23.45 3.33 4.01
CA GLU A 43 23.66 1.90 3.69
C GLU A 43 22.79 1.46 2.48
N LEU A 44 21.87 2.31 2.01
CA LEU A 44 20.94 2.00 0.91
C LEU A 44 21.59 2.03 -0.48
N GLY A 45 22.90 2.27 -0.58
CA GLY A 45 23.61 2.34 -1.86
C GLY A 45 23.50 1.07 -2.69
N GLY A 46 23.32 -0.11 -2.06
CA GLY A 46 23.13 -1.38 -2.76
C GLY A 46 21.91 -1.44 -3.67
N TYR A 47 20.90 -0.57 -3.48
CA TYR A 47 19.76 -0.48 -4.40
C TYR A 47 20.15 0.10 -5.77
N ALA A 48 21.21 0.91 -5.86
CA ALA A 48 21.71 1.40 -7.15
C ALA A 48 22.24 0.24 -8.02
N GLU A 49 22.87 -0.77 -7.42
CA GLU A 49 23.41 -1.91 -8.16
C GLU A 49 22.30 -2.74 -8.81
N GLY A 50 21.17 -2.87 -8.10
CA GLY A 50 19.97 -3.59 -8.56
C GLY A 50 19.09 -2.84 -9.56
N ALA A 51 19.38 -1.57 -9.85
CA ALA A 51 18.51 -0.77 -10.71
C ALA A 51 18.55 -1.22 -12.17
N TRP A 52 17.38 -1.35 -12.77
CA TRP A 52 17.20 -1.89 -14.13
C TRP A 52 17.72 -0.95 -15.22
N PHE A 53 17.66 0.36 -14.97
CA PHE A 53 18.03 1.38 -15.94
C PHE A 53 19.21 2.22 -15.43
N PRO A 54 20.15 2.62 -16.30
CA PRO A 54 21.31 3.43 -15.89
C PRO A 54 20.94 4.74 -15.19
N PHE A 55 19.95 5.47 -15.70
CA PHE A 55 19.53 6.74 -15.11
C PHE A 55 18.99 6.61 -13.66
N LEU A 56 18.48 5.42 -13.28
CA LEU A 56 18.06 5.16 -11.91
C LEU A 56 19.25 4.95 -10.99
N LYS A 57 20.37 4.43 -11.52
CA LYS A 57 21.64 4.34 -10.79
C LYS A 57 22.17 5.73 -10.50
N ASP A 58 22.21 6.58 -11.53
CA ASP A 58 22.64 7.98 -11.41
C ASP A 58 21.74 8.75 -10.43
N PHE A 59 20.41 8.57 -10.54
CA PHE A 59 19.48 9.15 -9.56
C PHE A 59 19.76 8.67 -8.14
N MET A 60 20.03 7.37 -7.95
CA MET A 60 20.35 6.85 -6.62
C MET A 60 21.67 7.43 -6.09
N SER A 61 22.75 7.42 -6.87
CA SER A 61 24.06 7.90 -6.42
C SER A 61 24.10 9.41 -6.22
N ASP A 62 23.48 10.18 -7.11
CA ASP A 62 23.71 11.61 -7.20
C ASP A 62 22.61 12.42 -6.49
N VAL A 63 21.43 11.83 -6.31
CA VAL A 63 20.26 12.52 -5.72
C VAL A 63 19.79 11.83 -4.45
N PHE A 64 19.48 10.53 -4.50
CA PHE A 64 18.91 9.81 -3.36
C PHE A 64 19.92 9.70 -2.21
N MET A 65 21.11 9.17 -2.46
CA MET A 65 22.11 8.87 -1.43
C MET A 65 22.58 10.12 -0.66
N PRO A 66 22.89 11.26 -1.30
CA PRO A 66 23.25 12.48 -0.59
C PRO A 66 22.11 13.04 0.28
N ASN A 67 20.86 12.70 -0.06
CA ASN A 67 19.65 13.18 0.61
C ASN A 67 18.88 12.04 1.28
N GLY A 68 19.55 10.96 1.67
CA GLY A 68 18.90 9.71 2.09
C GLY A 68 17.89 9.91 3.23
N GLU A 69 18.22 10.74 4.21
CA GLU A 69 17.31 11.07 5.33
C GLU A 69 16.02 11.76 4.87
N LEU A 70 16.12 12.69 3.91
CA LEU A 70 14.96 13.37 3.34
C LEU A 70 14.05 12.35 2.63
N PHE A 71 14.61 11.50 1.77
CA PHE A 71 13.84 10.49 1.07
C PHE A 71 13.23 9.46 2.03
N MET A 72 13.97 9.02 3.04
CA MET A 72 13.43 8.12 4.05
C MET A 72 12.31 8.75 4.87
N SER A 73 12.40 10.04 5.18
CA SER A 73 11.31 10.78 5.83
C SER A 73 10.05 10.79 4.95
N LEU A 74 10.21 11.03 3.65
CA LEU A 74 9.09 10.98 2.70
C LEU A 74 8.48 9.58 2.63
N VAL A 75 9.29 8.53 2.62
CA VAL A 75 8.83 7.13 2.65
C VAL A 75 8.02 6.86 3.92
N ILE A 76 8.53 7.25 5.09
CA ILE A 76 7.83 7.05 6.37
C ILE A 76 6.47 7.76 6.38
N VAL A 77 6.42 9.04 5.98
CA VAL A 77 5.17 9.81 5.91
C VAL A 77 4.19 9.18 4.92
N PHE A 78 4.69 8.73 3.76
CA PHE A 78 3.90 8.03 2.76
C PHE A 78 3.30 6.73 3.32
N GLU A 79 4.11 5.89 3.95
CA GLU A 79 3.67 4.62 4.52
C GLU A 79 2.63 4.81 5.64
N ILE A 80 2.79 5.82 6.48
CA ILE A 80 1.79 6.20 7.48
C ILE A 80 0.48 6.61 6.80
N ALA A 81 0.55 7.52 5.82
CA ALA A 81 -0.64 8.00 5.11
C ALA A 81 -1.39 6.85 4.42
N VAL A 82 -0.67 5.98 3.71
CA VAL A 82 -1.25 4.80 3.05
C VAL A 82 -1.86 3.84 4.06
N GLY A 83 -1.15 3.52 5.15
CA GLY A 83 -1.66 2.65 6.21
C GLY A 83 -2.97 3.16 6.79
N LEU A 84 -3.04 4.45 7.13
CA LEU A 84 -4.26 5.08 7.66
C LEU A 84 -5.40 5.12 6.64
N LEU A 85 -5.11 5.45 5.37
CA LEU A 85 -6.10 5.45 4.28
C LEU A 85 -6.71 4.06 4.06
N ILE A 86 -5.87 3.01 4.05
CA ILE A 86 -6.30 1.62 3.89
C ILE A 86 -7.20 1.18 5.05
N LEU A 87 -6.89 1.60 6.28
CA LEU A 87 -7.68 1.26 7.47
C LEU A 87 -9.01 2.03 7.58
N SER A 88 -9.16 3.12 6.82
CA SER A 88 -10.35 3.98 6.77
C SER A 88 -11.54 3.33 6.02
N ARG A 89 -12.41 4.13 5.40
CA ARG A 89 -13.63 3.68 4.71
C ARG A 89 -13.85 4.37 3.37
N GLY A 90 -14.59 3.71 2.48
CA GLY A 90 -15.02 4.25 1.20
C GLY A 90 -13.86 4.66 0.31
N THR A 91 -13.95 5.85 -0.29
CA THR A 91 -12.96 6.38 -1.25
C THR A 91 -11.55 6.48 -0.69
N TYR A 92 -11.38 6.68 0.62
CA TYR A 92 -10.06 6.71 1.25
C TYR A 92 -9.32 5.37 1.13
N VAL A 93 -10.06 4.26 1.17
CA VAL A 93 -9.50 2.92 0.97
C VAL A 93 -9.01 2.76 -0.45
N ASP A 94 -9.81 3.22 -1.43
CA ASP A 94 -9.42 3.18 -2.84
C ASP A 94 -8.14 4.00 -3.07
N MET A 95 -8.03 5.18 -2.45
CA MET A 95 -6.82 6.00 -2.50
C MET A 95 -5.62 5.29 -1.87
N GLY A 96 -5.79 4.72 -0.67
CA GLY A 96 -4.73 4.00 0.04
C GLY A 96 -4.23 2.78 -0.73
N VAL A 97 -5.13 1.92 -1.19
CA VAL A 97 -4.78 0.71 -1.97
C VAL A 97 -4.23 1.08 -3.35
N GLY A 98 -4.77 2.12 -4.00
CA GLY A 98 -4.23 2.61 -5.27
C GLY A 98 -2.81 3.13 -5.12
N ALA A 99 -2.55 3.94 -4.09
CA ALA A 99 -1.23 4.45 -3.77
C ALA A 99 -0.25 3.33 -3.41
N SER A 100 -0.70 2.32 -2.66
CA SER A 100 0.12 1.16 -2.30
C SER A 100 0.59 0.39 -3.52
N VAL A 101 -0.32 0.10 -4.47
CA VAL A 101 0.01 -0.57 -5.74
C VAL A 101 0.99 0.27 -6.55
N LEU A 102 0.72 1.57 -6.69
CA LEU A 102 1.58 2.48 -7.45
C LEU A 102 2.99 2.53 -6.85
N TRP A 103 3.11 2.63 -5.53
CA TRP A 103 4.39 2.62 -4.83
C TRP A 103 5.20 1.37 -5.12
N VAL A 104 4.59 0.19 -4.98
CA VAL A 104 5.29 -1.07 -5.25
C VAL A 104 5.78 -1.09 -6.70
N LEU A 105 4.94 -0.70 -7.66
CA LEU A 105 5.32 -0.63 -9.07
C LEU A 105 6.46 0.35 -9.35
N LEU A 106 6.48 1.50 -8.67
CA LEU A 106 7.54 2.51 -8.80
C LEU A 106 8.87 2.04 -8.20
N VAL A 107 8.83 1.20 -7.17
CA VAL A 107 10.03 0.67 -6.51
C VAL A 107 10.61 -0.54 -7.26
N LEU A 108 9.79 -1.32 -8.00
CA LEU A 108 10.26 -2.50 -8.75
C LEU A 108 11.55 -2.29 -9.55
N PRO A 109 11.73 -1.18 -10.31
CA PRO A 109 12.92 -0.96 -11.10
C PRO A 109 14.22 -0.79 -10.29
N PHE A 110 14.14 -0.61 -8.98
CA PHE A 110 15.28 -0.50 -8.06
C PHE A 110 15.60 -1.82 -7.34
N LEU A 111 14.77 -2.86 -7.53
CA LEU A 111 14.88 -4.10 -6.78
C LEU A 111 15.57 -5.20 -7.59
N ALA A 112 16.57 -5.82 -6.96
CA ALA A 112 17.16 -7.06 -7.43
C ALA A 112 16.42 -8.29 -6.88
N TRP A 113 16.80 -9.47 -7.39
CA TRP A 113 16.37 -10.74 -6.82
C TRP A 113 16.89 -10.92 -5.38
N PRO A 114 16.12 -11.49 -4.43
CA PRO A 114 14.76 -12.01 -4.56
C PRO A 114 13.65 -10.99 -4.26
N TYR A 115 14.00 -9.79 -3.78
CA TYR A 115 13.04 -8.75 -3.38
C TYR A 115 12.08 -8.36 -4.49
N LEU A 116 12.54 -8.42 -5.74
CA LEU A 116 11.71 -8.19 -6.91
C LEU A 116 10.46 -9.07 -6.93
N LEU A 117 10.62 -10.39 -6.74
CA LEU A 117 9.50 -11.34 -6.82
C LEU A 117 8.48 -11.08 -5.71
N THR A 118 8.96 -10.86 -4.49
CA THR A 118 8.10 -10.57 -3.34
C THR A 118 7.27 -9.31 -3.58
N ASN A 119 7.85 -8.28 -4.18
CA ASN A 119 7.15 -7.03 -4.49
C ASN A 119 6.14 -7.20 -5.64
N ILE A 120 6.45 -7.98 -6.68
CA ILE A 120 5.47 -8.29 -7.73
C ILE A 120 4.25 -9.01 -7.14
N MET A 121 4.48 -10.01 -6.29
CA MET A 121 3.38 -10.73 -5.62
C MET A 121 2.55 -9.79 -4.74
N LEU A 122 3.22 -8.89 -4.00
CA LEU A 122 2.54 -7.89 -3.18
C LEU A 122 1.68 -6.94 -4.03
N ALA A 123 2.21 -6.43 -5.15
CA ALA A 123 1.48 -5.56 -6.07
C ALA A 123 0.23 -6.27 -6.64
N LEU A 124 0.34 -7.55 -7.00
CA LEU A 124 -0.80 -8.33 -7.49
C LEU A 124 -1.87 -8.51 -6.41
N LEU A 125 -1.46 -8.86 -5.18
CA LEU A 125 -2.40 -9.04 -4.07
C LEU A 125 -3.11 -7.73 -3.69
N GLN A 126 -2.40 -6.61 -3.72
CA GLN A 126 -2.98 -5.28 -3.51
C GLN A 126 -3.86 -4.85 -4.70
N GLY A 127 -3.49 -5.22 -5.93
CA GLY A 127 -4.31 -5.02 -7.12
C GLY A 127 -5.65 -5.74 -7.02
N VAL A 128 -5.66 -6.98 -6.51
CA VAL A 128 -6.90 -7.72 -6.25
C VAL A 128 -7.77 -7.03 -5.19
N LEU A 129 -7.16 -6.45 -4.14
CA LEU A 129 -7.87 -5.62 -3.16
C LEU A 129 -8.52 -4.40 -3.84
N PHE A 130 -7.80 -3.72 -4.74
CA PHE A 130 -8.28 -2.51 -5.42
C PHE A 130 -9.56 -2.75 -6.26
N LEU A 131 -9.75 -3.99 -6.74
CA LEU A 131 -10.94 -4.37 -7.51
C LEU A 131 -12.22 -4.52 -6.65
N ARG A 132 -12.12 -4.35 -5.32
CA ARG A 132 -13.23 -4.47 -4.37
C ARG A 132 -13.66 -3.11 -3.81
N ARG A 133 -14.87 -3.04 -3.25
CA ARG A 133 -15.38 -1.87 -2.51
C ARG A 133 -15.41 -2.14 -1.00
N TYR A 134 -15.08 -1.14 -0.21
CA TYR A 134 -14.98 -1.21 1.25
C TYR A 134 -15.72 -0.06 1.91
N ASP A 135 -17.00 -0.26 2.21
CA ASP A 135 -17.85 0.82 2.73
C ASP A 135 -17.72 1.01 4.26
N THR A 136 -17.12 0.04 4.95
CA THR A 136 -16.95 0.05 6.41
C THR A 136 -15.50 0.26 6.81
N ALA A 137 -15.26 1.03 7.87
CA ALA A 137 -13.94 1.11 8.46
C ALA A 137 -13.62 -0.15 9.28
N ILE A 138 -12.33 -0.45 9.47
CA ILE A 138 -11.93 -1.68 10.18
C ILE A 138 -12.35 -1.68 11.64
N TRP A 139 -12.28 -0.52 12.30
CA TRP A 139 -12.72 -0.35 13.69
C TRP A 139 -14.24 -0.49 13.90
N ASP A 140 -15.03 -0.50 12.81
CA ASP A 140 -16.48 -0.67 12.88
C ASP A 140 -16.91 -2.14 12.73
N LEU A 141 -15.99 -3.05 12.38
CA LEU A 141 -16.30 -4.47 12.12
C LEU A 141 -16.84 -5.21 13.36
N GLY A 142 -16.47 -4.76 14.57
CA GLY A 142 -16.95 -5.34 15.83
C GLY A 142 -18.26 -4.73 16.35
N LYS A 143 -18.70 -3.57 15.83
CA LYS A 143 -19.77 -2.77 16.46
C LYS A 143 -21.18 -3.12 15.99
N HIS A 144 -21.35 -3.78 14.84
CA HIS A 144 -22.68 -4.14 14.30
C HIS A 144 -22.75 -5.52 13.64
N PRO A 145 -22.78 -6.62 14.42
CA PRO A 145 -23.06 -7.96 13.89
C PRO A 145 -24.47 -8.07 13.26
N GLN A 146 -25.43 -7.28 13.77
CA GLN A 146 -26.86 -7.49 13.54
C GLN A 146 -27.42 -6.91 12.23
N ARG A 147 -26.76 -5.95 11.57
CA ARG A 147 -27.26 -5.37 10.29
C ARG A 147 -27.07 -6.29 9.07
N ARG A 148 -26.41 -7.44 9.21
CA ARG A 148 -26.07 -8.34 8.10
C ARG A 148 -27.03 -9.51 7.88
N ARG A 149 -28.06 -9.73 8.72
CA ARG A 149 -28.90 -10.94 8.65
C ARG A 149 -30.38 -10.78 8.30
N GLY A 150 -30.93 -9.58 8.10
CA GLY A 150 -32.32 -9.52 7.63
C GLY A 150 -32.99 -8.18 7.70
N ALA A 151 -32.91 -7.40 6.62
CA ALA A 151 -33.98 -6.48 6.30
C ALA A 151 -34.64 -7.02 5.02
N PRO A 152 -35.77 -7.74 5.11
CA PRO A 152 -36.62 -7.97 3.96
C PRO A 152 -37.04 -6.62 3.36
N HIS A 153 -37.06 -6.56 2.03
CA HIS A 153 -37.58 -5.43 1.27
C HIS A 153 -39.04 -5.18 1.68
N PRO A 154 -39.42 -3.98 2.15
CA PRO A 154 -40.82 -3.60 2.18
C PRO A 154 -41.30 -3.52 0.73
N SER A 155 -42.31 -4.33 0.44
CA SER A 155 -43.14 -4.35 -0.78
C SER A 155 -43.90 -3.05 -0.95
#